data_AF-A0A318Q990-F1
#
_entry.id   AF-A0A318Q990-F1
#
_cell.length_a   1.000
_cell.length_b   1.000
_cell.length_c   1.000
_cell.angle_alpha   90.00
_cell.angle_beta   90.00
_cell.angle_gamma   90.00
#
_symmetry.space_group_name_H-M   'P 1'
#
loop_
_entity.id
_entity.type
_entity.pdbx_description
1 polymer ?
#
loop_
_entity_poly.entity_id
_entity_poly.type
_entity_poly.pdbx_seq_one_letter_code
_entity_poly.pdbx_strand_id
1 'polypeptide(L)'
;MSPEGLDMKPDWSCFDASWYKSHYHVILDAFGLHDDASIMRFYEEFGKNLAHSPNMFFDEEWYRAAYPDILPLIEAGEIASGFAHYCTSGFAQRNPNCFFDEEFYCRTQVCMSTQQLEAHGLRNGYDHYLIYGAREGRDASLFFSTKLFLRENPDFLYDRRRGAFVSFLGNFRDPAIALCRTSACFDPEWYMRAYPDVAEHISEWQHPLRHYLGNPAPGAFDPNPFFSERFYAQTNPDVSTPMSISCVMDNMNTDVHART
;
A
#
# COMPACT_ATOMS: atom_id res chain seq x y z
N MET A 1 -10.46 -23.52 -29.28
CA MET A 1 -9.16 -23.13 -28.70
C MET A 1 -9.43 -21.93 -27.83
N SER A 2 -9.47 -22.11 -26.50
CA SER A 2 -9.54 -20.97 -25.58
C SER A 2 -8.27 -20.13 -25.75
N PRO A 3 -8.34 -18.80 -25.70
CA PRO A 3 -7.14 -18.01 -25.57
C PRO A 3 -6.59 -18.25 -24.16
N GLU A 4 -5.57 -19.10 -24.09
CA GLU A 4 -4.69 -19.24 -22.93
C GLU A 4 -4.21 -17.85 -22.52
N GLY A 5 -4.21 -17.58 -21.21
CA GLY A 5 -4.04 -16.27 -20.61
C GLY A 5 -2.84 -15.51 -21.15
N LEU A 6 -3.12 -14.43 -21.88
CA LEU A 6 -2.18 -13.34 -22.04
C LEU A 6 -1.85 -12.85 -20.62
N ASP A 7 -0.59 -13.01 -20.24
CA ASP A 7 0.00 -12.51 -19.00
C ASP A 7 -0.12 -10.97 -19.04
N MET A 8 -1.31 -10.45 -18.69
CA MET A 8 -1.58 -9.03 -18.73
C MET A 8 -0.64 -8.37 -17.71
N LYS A 9 0.14 -7.42 -18.21
CA LYS A 9 0.95 -6.51 -17.41
C LYS A 9 0.09 -6.00 -16.23
N PRO A 10 0.56 -6.07 -14.97
CA PRO A 10 -0.16 -5.47 -13.86
C PRO A 10 -0.42 -3.99 -14.17
N ASP A 11 -1.68 -3.58 -14.12
CA ASP A 11 -2.07 -2.20 -14.35
C ASP A 11 -2.89 -1.70 -13.17
N TRP A 12 -2.24 -0.90 -12.33
CA TRP A 12 -2.88 -0.28 -11.18
C TRP A 12 -3.97 0.73 -11.57
N SER A 13 -4.02 1.20 -12.81
CA SER A 13 -4.95 2.27 -13.25
C SER A 13 -6.30 1.76 -13.74
N CYS A 14 -6.51 0.44 -13.79
CA CYS A 14 -7.74 -0.17 -14.28
C CYS A 14 -8.62 -0.71 -13.16
N PHE A 15 -9.93 -0.71 -13.38
CA PHE A 15 -10.86 -1.48 -12.55
C PHE A 15 -10.66 -2.98 -12.81
N ASP A 16 -10.57 -3.78 -11.76
CA ASP A 16 -10.46 -5.24 -11.84
C ASP A 16 -11.75 -5.87 -11.30
N ALA A 17 -12.68 -6.21 -12.22
CA ALA A 17 -13.96 -6.80 -11.86
C ALA A 17 -13.82 -8.16 -11.14
N SER A 18 -12.81 -8.96 -11.51
CA SER A 18 -12.58 -10.28 -10.91
C SER A 18 -12.12 -10.14 -9.47
N TRP A 19 -11.15 -9.27 -9.23
CA TRP A 19 -10.69 -8.95 -7.88
C TRP A 19 -11.80 -8.29 -7.06
N TYR A 20 -12.49 -7.29 -7.61
CA TYR A 20 -13.56 -6.55 -6.93
C TYR A 20 -14.70 -7.49 -6.51
N LYS A 21 -15.07 -8.43 -7.39
CA LYS A 21 -16.06 -9.47 -7.08
C LYS A 21 -15.65 -10.31 -5.90
N SER A 22 -14.41 -10.80 -5.89
CA SER A 22 -13.91 -11.61 -4.78
C SER A 22 -13.83 -10.81 -3.49
N HIS A 23 -13.42 -9.54 -3.57
CA HIS A 23 -13.14 -8.71 -2.41
C HIS A 23 -14.42 -8.18 -1.74
N TYR A 24 -15.40 -7.72 -2.53
CA TYR A 24 -16.68 -7.19 -2.05
C TYR A 24 -17.85 -8.16 -2.27
N HIS A 25 -17.58 -9.47 -2.29
CA HIS A 25 -18.58 -10.49 -2.61
C HIS A 25 -19.84 -10.38 -1.74
N VAL A 26 -19.70 -10.10 -0.43
CA VAL A 26 -20.84 -10.01 0.50
C VAL A 26 -21.88 -8.98 0.04
N ILE A 27 -21.44 -7.77 -0.34
CA ILE A 27 -22.36 -6.73 -0.79
C ILE A 27 -22.86 -7.02 -2.21
N LEU A 28 -22.01 -7.51 -3.11
CA LEU A 28 -22.41 -7.82 -4.48
C LEU A 28 -23.45 -8.93 -4.54
N ASP A 29 -23.29 -9.98 -3.73
CA ASP A 29 -24.24 -11.08 -3.60
C ASP A 29 -25.58 -10.59 -3.03
N ALA A 30 -25.55 -9.64 -2.08
CA ALA A 30 -26.77 -9.03 -1.55
C ALA A 30 -27.57 -8.23 -2.60
N PHE A 31 -26.88 -7.63 -3.59
CA PHE A 31 -27.51 -6.96 -4.74
C PHE A 31 -27.75 -7.89 -5.93
N GLY A 32 -27.38 -9.18 -5.86
CA GLY A 32 -27.51 -10.14 -6.96
C GLY A 32 -26.65 -9.80 -8.18
N LEU A 33 -25.50 -9.15 -7.98
CA LEU A 33 -24.59 -8.70 -9.03
C LEU A 33 -23.53 -9.77 -9.30
N HIS A 34 -23.53 -10.33 -10.50
CA HIS A 34 -22.68 -11.48 -10.82
C HIS A 34 -21.83 -11.31 -12.07
N ASP A 35 -22.24 -10.45 -13.00
CA ASP A 35 -21.52 -10.14 -14.24
C ASP A 35 -20.67 -8.87 -14.11
N ASP A 36 -19.57 -8.81 -14.86
CA ASP A 36 -18.60 -7.72 -14.78
C ASP A 36 -19.20 -6.35 -15.10
N ALA A 37 -20.19 -6.27 -16.00
CA ALA A 37 -20.79 -5.00 -16.38
C ALA A 37 -21.69 -4.43 -15.28
N SER A 38 -22.46 -5.26 -14.57
CA SER A 38 -23.26 -4.82 -13.42
C SER A 38 -22.39 -4.46 -12.22
N ILE A 39 -21.31 -5.21 -11.98
CA ILE A 39 -20.33 -4.91 -10.93
C ILE A 39 -19.60 -3.59 -11.20
N MET A 40 -19.17 -3.34 -12.44
CA MET A 40 -18.57 -2.05 -12.82
C MET A 40 -19.54 -0.89 -12.62
N ARG A 41 -20.81 -1.04 -13.03
CA ARG A 41 -21.84 -0.02 -12.78
C ARG A 41 -22.03 0.24 -11.29
N PHE A 42 -22.07 -0.82 -10.47
CA PHE A 42 -22.15 -0.68 -9.02
C PHE A 42 -20.95 0.08 -8.44
N TYR A 43 -19.73 -0.23 -8.89
CA TYR A 43 -18.55 0.51 -8.46
C TYR A 43 -18.64 2.00 -8.81
N GLU A 44 -19.03 2.31 -10.05
CA GLU A 44 -19.19 3.67 -10.55
C GLU A 44 -20.27 4.46 -9.79
N GLU A 45 -21.41 3.85 -9.50
CA GLU A 45 -22.56 4.50 -8.85
C GLU A 45 -22.41 4.57 -7.32
N PHE A 46 -21.89 3.52 -6.68
CA PHE A 46 -21.86 3.36 -5.22
C PHE A 46 -20.45 3.15 -4.68
N GLY A 47 -19.67 2.25 -5.30
CA GLY A 47 -18.37 1.82 -4.77
C GLY A 47 -17.39 2.96 -4.53
N LYS A 48 -17.31 3.94 -5.45
CA LYS A 48 -16.49 5.15 -5.28
C LYS A 48 -16.88 5.91 -4.01
N ASN A 49 -18.17 6.11 -3.75
CA ASN A 49 -18.63 6.83 -2.56
C ASN A 49 -18.41 6.04 -1.27
N LEU A 50 -18.49 4.71 -1.35
CA LEU A 50 -18.19 3.79 -0.25
C LEU A 50 -16.69 3.61 0.03
N ALA A 51 -15.82 4.37 -0.65
CA ALA A 51 -14.36 4.24 -0.57
C ALA A 51 -13.85 2.82 -0.92
N HIS A 52 -14.54 2.10 -1.81
CA HIS A 52 -14.06 0.82 -2.29
C HIS A 52 -12.85 1.01 -3.20
N SER A 53 -11.76 0.31 -2.92
CA SER A 53 -10.68 0.08 -3.90
C SER A 53 -11.22 -0.57 -5.18
N PRO A 54 -10.75 -0.16 -6.38
CA PRO A 54 -11.17 -0.74 -7.66
C PRO A 54 -10.37 -1.97 -8.09
N ASN A 55 -9.19 -2.16 -7.51
CA ASN A 55 -8.27 -3.27 -7.76
C ASN A 55 -7.37 -3.47 -6.53
N MET A 56 -6.53 -4.50 -6.57
CA MET A 56 -5.63 -4.85 -5.45
C MET A 56 -4.43 -3.91 -5.27
N PHE A 57 -4.12 -3.06 -6.23
CA PHE A 57 -2.91 -2.24 -6.26
C PHE A 57 -3.11 -0.85 -5.65
N PHE A 58 -4.36 -0.47 -5.40
CA PHE A 58 -4.74 0.83 -4.86
C PHE A 58 -5.63 0.67 -3.63
N ASP A 59 -5.31 1.37 -2.53
CA ASP A 59 -6.07 1.36 -1.28
C ASP A 59 -6.84 2.68 -1.15
N GLU A 60 -8.10 2.70 -1.58
CA GLU A 60 -8.93 3.92 -1.64
C GLU A 60 -9.20 4.50 -0.26
N GLU A 61 -9.48 3.65 0.72
CA GLU A 61 -9.73 4.06 2.10
C GLU A 61 -8.47 4.68 2.72
N TRP A 62 -7.33 4.00 2.61
CA TRP A 62 -6.06 4.54 3.12
C TRP A 62 -5.67 5.82 2.38
N TYR A 63 -5.82 5.88 1.06
CA TYR A 63 -5.42 7.03 0.25
C TYR A 63 -6.19 8.30 0.65
N ARG A 64 -7.50 8.18 0.92
CA ARG A 64 -8.33 9.29 1.44
C ARG A 64 -7.88 9.76 2.83
N ALA A 65 -7.49 8.84 3.69
CA ALA A 65 -6.99 9.15 5.03
C ALA A 65 -5.60 9.79 5.01
N ALA A 66 -4.71 9.30 4.14
CA ALA A 66 -3.34 9.79 4.01
C ALA A 66 -3.24 11.17 3.34
N TYR A 67 -4.17 11.47 2.43
CA TYR A 67 -4.19 12.71 1.66
C TYR A 67 -5.53 13.45 1.83
N PRO A 68 -5.83 13.99 3.02
CA PRO A 68 -7.14 14.59 3.30
C PRO A 68 -7.42 15.86 2.47
N ASP A 69 -6.40 16.44 1.83
CA ASP A 69 -6.52 17.60 0.94
C ASP A 69 -7.40 17.34 -0.30
N ILE A 70 -7.62 16.08 -0.67
CA ILE A 70 -8.49 15.73 -1.80
C ILE A 70 -9.96 15.59 -1.40
N LEU A 71 -10.28 15.46 -0.11
CA LEU A 71 -11.65 15.22 0.35
C LEU A 71 -12.60 16.35 -0.07
N PRO A 72 -12.24 17.64 0.07
CA PRO A 72 -13.09 18.73 -0.41
C PRO A 72 -13.33 18.69 -1.93
N LEU A 73 -12.36 18.20 -2.71
CA LEU A 73 -12.48 18.06 -4.17
C LEU A 73 -13.44 16.92 -4.54
N ILE A 74 -13.44 15.84 -3.76
CA ILE A 74 -14.42 14.74 -3.90
C ILE A 74 -15.82 15.24 -3.54
N GLU A 75 -15.97 15.94 -2.42
CA GLU A 75 -17.25 16.48 -1.95
C GLU A 75 -17.84 17.50 -2.92
N ALA A 76 -16.99 18.32 -3.56
CA ALA A 76 -17.39 19.26 -4.59
C ALA A 76 -17.69 18.60 -5.95
N GLY A 77 -17.37 17.31 -6.12
CA GLY A 77 -17.54 16.56 -7.37
C GLY A 77 -16.51 16.92 -8.45
N GLU A 78 -15.41 17.59 -8.10
CA GLU A 78 -14.32 17.93 -9.03
C GLU A 78 -13.49 16.70 -9.40
N ILE A 79 -13.36 15.75 -8.46
CA ILE A 79 -12.78 14.42 -8.67
C ILE A 79 -13.74 13.35 -8.15
N ALA A 80 -13.79 12.20 -8.83
CA ALA A 80 -14.77 11.17 -8.50
C ALA A 80 -14.37 10.29 -7.30
N SER A 81 -13.08 10.21 -6.96
CA SER A 81 -12.51 9.33 -5.93
C SER A 81 -11.02 9.63 -5.74
N GLY A 82 -10.41 9.06 -4.70
CA GLY A 82 -8.96 9.03 -4.52
C GLY A 82 -8.26 8.30 -5.67
N PHE A 83 -8.84 7.20 -6.15
CA PHE A 83 -8.36 6.48 -7.31
C PHE A 83 -8.36 7.33 -8.57
N ALA A 84 -9.45 8.07 -8.82
CA ALA A 84 -9.51 8.98 -9.96
C ALA A 84 -8.41 10.05 -9.88
N HIS A 85 -8.18 10.62 -8.69
CA HIS A 85 -7.07 11.55 -8.46
C HIS A 85 -5.71 10.88 -8.69
N TYR A 86 -5.50 9.67 -8.19
CA TYR A 86 -4.25 8.94 -8.36
C TYR A 86 -3.93 8.71 -9.83
N CYS A 87 -4.90 8.25 -10.62
CA CYS A 87 -4.76 8.00 -12.04
C CYS A 87 -4.48 9.26 -12.88
N THR A 88 -4.93 10.44 -12.45
CA THR A 88 -4.74 11.68 -13.22
C THR A 88 -3.48 12.43 -12.87
N SER A 89 -3.14 12.53 -11.58
CA SER A 89 -1.99 13.33 -11.12
C SER A 89 -1.32 12.79 -9.86
N GLY A 90 -2.04 12.09 -9.00
CA GLY A 90 -1.51 11.61 -7.72
C GLY A 90 -0.35 10.63 -7.88
N PHE A 91 -0.32 9.84 -8.94
CA PHE A 91 0.75 8.86 -9.20
C PHE A 91 2.16 9.45 -9.23
N ALA A 92 2.30 10.75 -9.49
CA ALA A 92 3.60 11.42 -9.58
C ALA A 92 4.26 11.69 -8.21
N GLN A 93 3.47 11.81 -7.13
CA GLN A 93 3.97 12.28 -5.84
C GLN A 93 3.38 11.55 -4.64
N ARG A 94 2.43 10.63 -4.85
CA ARG A 94 1.71 9.95 -3.78
C ARG A 94 1.89 8.45 -3.91
N ASN A 95 1.86 7.78 -2.78
CA ASN A 95 1.79 6.33 -2.73
C ASN A 95 0.34 5.87 -2.98
N PRO A 96 0.12 4.75 -3.70
CA PRO A 96 -1.22 4.21 -3.97
C PRO A 96 -1.79 3.36 -2.82
N ASN A 97 -0.92 2.91 -1.92
CA ASN A 97 -1.25 2.12 -0.73
C ASN A 97 -0.14 2.35 0.31
N CYS A 98 -0.37 1.92 1.56
CA CYS A 98 0.58 2.11 2.65
C CYS A 98 1.86 1.27 2.56
N PHE A 99 1.89 0.21 1.73
CA PHE A 99 2.98 -0.77 1.74
C PHE A 99 4.10 -0.46 0.73
N PHE A 100 3.82 0.36 -0.27
CA PHE A 100 4.78 0.82 -1.26
C PHE A 100 5.19 2.27 -1.01
N ASP A 101 6.47 2.56 -1.16
CA ASP A 101 7.05 3.89 -1.00
C ASP A 101 7.78 4.29 -2.30
N GLU A 102 7.15 5.18 -3.05
CA GLU A 102 7.63 5.71 -4.34
C GLU A 102 8.98 6.41 -4.21
N GLU A 103 9.17 7.23 -3.17
CA GLU A 103 10.40 7.99 -2.98
C GLU A 103 11.55 7.04 -2.61
N PHE A 104 11.34 6.16 -1.63
CA PHE A 104 12.30 5.11 -1.29
C PHE A 104 12.67 4.29 -2.52
N TYR A 105 11.66 3.81 -3.26
CA TYR A 105 11.88 2.93 -4.39
C TYR A 105 12.70 3.60 -5.51
N CYS A 106 12.29 4.82 -5.90
CA CYS A 106 12.98 5.60 -6.92
C CYS A 106 14.42 5.94 -6.50
N ARG A 107 14.63 6.28 -5.22
CA ARG A 107 15.94 6.69 -4.71
C ARG A 107 16.90 5.53 -4.48
N THR A 108 16.44 4.40 -3.96
CA THR A 108 17.34 3.32 -3.48
C THR A 108 17.31 2.08 -4.35
N GLN A 109 16.19 1.77 -4.99
CA GLN A 109 16.03 0.52 -5.73
C GLN A 109 16.36 0.72 -7.21
N VAL A 110 15.75 1.70 -7.87
CA VAL A 110 15.95 1.95 -9.32
C VAL A 110 16.92 3.10 -9.61
N CYS A 111 17.13 4.01 -8.65
CA CYS A 111 18.01 5.18 -8.79
C CYS A 111 17.66 6.05 -10.01
N MET A 112 16.35 6.29 -10.23
CA MET A 112 15.81 7.06 -11.34
C MET A 112 14.75 8.04 -10.86
N SER A 113 14.71 9.24 -11.46
CA SER A 113 13.60 10.17 -11.27
C SER A 113 12.38 9.76 -12.08
N THR A 114 11.21 10.32 -11.72
CA THR A 114 9.97 10.12 -12.48
C THR A 114 10.13 10.46 -13.96
N GLN A 115 10.85 11.54 -14.31
CA GLN A 115 11.09 11.90 -15.72
C GLN A 115 11.95 10.87 -16.47
N GLN A 116 12.91 10.23 -15.78
CA GLN A 116 13.71 9.16 -16.37
C GLN A 116 12.87 7.91 -16.62
N LEU A 117 11.98 7.57 -15.68
CA LEU A 117 11.03 6.46 -15.84
C LEU A 117 10.03 6.72 -16.97
N GLU A 118 9.51 7.94 -17.10
CA GLU A 118 8.64 8.36 -18.21
C GLU A 118 9.31 8.19 -19.57
N ALA A 119 10.61 8.50 -19.68
CA ALA A 119 11.38 8.27 -20.90
C ALA A 119 11.45 6.79 -21.31
N HIS A 120 11.21 5.87 -20.37
CA HIS A 120 11.09 4.42 -20.60
C HIS A 120 9.64 3.95 -20.74
N GLY A 121 8.66 4.85 -20.83
CA GLY A 121 7.24 4.53 -20.95
C GLY A 121 6.59 4.04 -19.66
N LEU A 122 7.18 4.38 -18.51
CA LEU A 122 6.68 4.04 -17.18
C LEU A 122 6.09 5.29 -16.53
N ARG A 123 4.95 5.17 -15.85
CA ARG A 123 4.28 6.32 -15.24
C ARG A 123 4.97 6.82 -13.96
N ASN A 124 5.54 5.90 -13.19
CA ASN A 124 6.22 6.15 -11.93
C ASN A 124 7.02 4.90 -11.48
N GLY A 125 7.65 4.99 -10.32
CA GLY A 125 8.37 3.90 -9.66
C GLY A 125 7.46 2.72 -9.33
N TYR A 126 6.22 2.96 -8.94
CA TYR A 126 5.25 1.89 -8.69
C TYR A 126 4.92 1.06 -9.94
N ASP A 127 4.75 1.71 -11.09
CA ASP A 127 4.58 1.05 -12.38
C ASP A 127 5.81 0.18 -12.68
N HIS A 128 7.02 0.74 -12.54
CA HIS A 128 8.25 -0.05 -12.67
C HIS A 128 8.27 -1.25 -11.70
N TYR A 129 7.90 -1.04 -10.45
CA TYR A 129 7.94 -2.07 -9.42
C TYR A 129 7.01 -3.24 -9.75
N LEU A 130 5.77 -2.96 -10.12
CA LEU A 130 4.81 -4.02 -10.44
C LEU A 130 5.19 -4.81 -11.70
N ILE A 131 5.84 -4.18 -12.68
CA ILE A 131 6.24 -4.85 -13.94
C ILE A 131 7.53 -5.66 -13.76
N TYR A 132 8.51 -5.09 -13.04
CA TYR A 132 9.86 -5.64 -12.95
C TYR A 132 10.27 -5.90 -11.50
N GLY A 133 10.15 -4.87 -10.64
CA GLY A 133 10.75 -4.86 -9.31
C GLY A 133 10.31 -5.99 -8.39
N ALA A 134 9.01 -6.29 -8.35
CA ALA A 134 8.45 -7.35 -7.52
C ALA A 134 9.01 -8.74 -7.89
N ARG A 135 9.15 -9.03 -9.19
CA ARG A 135 9.75 -10.28 -9.69
C ARG A 135 11.26 -10.32 -9.49
N GLU A 136 11.93 -9.18 -9.59
CA GLU A 136 13.37 -9.04 -9.32
C GLU A 136 13.72 -9.13 -7.83
N GLY A 137 12.70 -9.18 -6.95
CA GLY A 137 12.90 -9.26 -5.51
C GLY A 137 13.40 -7.96 -4.90
N ARG A 138 13.05 -6.81 -5.51
CA ARG A 138 13.33 -5.49 -4.96
C ARG A 138 12.43 -5.21 -3.76
N ASP A 139 12.90 -4.33 -2.89
CA ASP A 139 12.14 -3.92 -1.70
C ASP A 139 11.13 -2.84 -2.11
N ALA A 140 9.90 -2.93 -1.60
CA ALA A 140 8.82 -1.99 -1.95
C ALA A 140 8.84 -0.72 -1.09
N SER A 141 9.40 -0.82 0.12
CA SER A 141 9.53 0.26 1.09
C SER A 141 10.52 -0.17 2.18
N LEU A 142 10.87 0.74 3.10
CA LEU A 142 11.56 0.39 4.35
C LEU A 142 10.78 -0.64 5.19
N PHE A 143 9.45 -0.67 5.02
CA PHE A 143 8.54 -1.56 5.74
C PHE A 143 8.20 -2.84 4.99
N PHE A 144 8.76 -3.05 3.79
CA PHE A 144 8.62 -4.29 3.03
C PHE A 144 9.91 -4.64 2.29
N SER A 145 10.72 -5.51 2.91
CA SER A 145 11.87 -6.13 2.26
C SER A 145 11.52 -7.51 1.74
N THR A 146 11.61 -7.70 0.43
CA THR A 146 11.20 -8.98 -0.21
C THR A 146 12.06 -10.14 0.28
N LYS A 147 13.37 -9.91 0.43
CA LYS A 147 14.31 -10.95 0.89
C LYS A 147 14.05 -11.36 2.33
N LEU A 148 13.83 -10.38 3.22
CA LEU A 148 13.53 -10.65 4.62
C LEU A 148 12.17 -11.34 4.74
N PHE A 149 11.14 -10.80 4.08
CA PHE A 149 9.79 -11.36 4.11
C PHE A 149 9.77 -12.84 3.71
N LEU A 150 10.45 -13.22 2.61
CA LEU A 150 10.53 -14.63 2.21
C LEU A 150 11.36 -15.50 3.15
N ARG A 151 12.37 -14.93 3.83
CA ARG A 151 13.19 -15.66 4.80
C ARG A 151 12.42 -15.94 6.10
N GLU A 152 11.72 -14.94 6.63
CA GLU A 152 10.97 -15.03 7.89
C GLU A 152 9.64 -15.79 7.71
N ASN A 153 9.12 -15.87 6.47
CA ASN A 153 7.85 -16.52 6.16
C ASN A 153 8.05 -17.59 5.07
N PRO A 154 8.81 -18.68 5.34
CA PRO A 154 9.17 -19.67 4.33
C PRO A 154 7.97 -20.42 3.74
N ASP A 155 6.85 -20.48 4.47
CA ASP A 155 5.61 -21.13 4.05
C ASP A 155 4.69 -20.20 3.25
N PHE A 156 5.07 -18.93 3.04
CA PHE A 156 4.28 -18.00 2.25
C PHE A 156 4.24 -18.42 0.77
N LEU A 157 3.07 -18.84 0.31
CA LEU A 157 2.83 -19.22 -1.07
C LEU A 157 2.61 -17.95 -1.91
N TYR A 158 3.35 -17.83 -3.00
CA TYR A 158 3.25 -16.68 -3.90
C TYR A 158 3.47 -17.07 -5.35
N ASP A 159 2.87 -16.30 -6.27
CA ASP A 159 3.15 -16.41 -7.70
C ASP A 159 4.52 -15.80 -8.00
N ARG A 160 5.50 -16.65 -8.31
CA ARG A 160 6.86 -16.22 -8.68
C ARG A 160 6.93 -15.32 -9.92
N ARG A 161 5.93 -15.38 -10.81
CA ARG A 161 5.89 -14.51 -12.01
C ARG A 161 5.56 -13.07 -11.65
N ARG A 162 4.71 -12.88 -10.63
CA ARG A 162 4.26 -11.57 -10.14
C ARG A 162 5.07 -11.05 -8.95
N GLY A 163 5.70 -11.95 -8.18
CA GLY A 163 6.51 -11.61 -7.02
C GLY A 163 5.74 -11.68 -5.69
N ALA A 164 6.50 -11.69 -4.60
CA ALA A 164 5.98 -11.88 -3.25
C ALA A 164 5.09 -10.70 -2.82
N PHE A 165 5.49 -9.47 -3.13
CA PHE A 165 4.72 -8.27 -2.78
C PHE A 165 3.32 -8.26 -3.41
N VAL A 166 3.19 -8.64 -4.69
CA VAL A 166 1.87 -8.70 -5.35
C VAL A 166 0.98 -9.76 -4.68
N SER A 167 1.54 -10.92 -4.34
CA SER A 167 0.78 -11.94 -3.61
C SER A 167 0.41 -11.47 -2.20
N PHE A 168 1.28 -10.70 -1.55
CA PHE A 168 0.99 -10.05 -0.26
C PHE A 168 -0.16 -9.06 -0.39
N LEU A 169 -0.14 -8.14 -1.35
CA LEU A 169 -1.26 -7.19 -1.57
C LEU A 169 -2.61 -7.89 -1.83
N GLY A 170 -2.59 -9.06 -2.46
CA GLY A 170 -3.81 -9.83 -2.69
C GLY A 170 -4.39 -10.47 -1.44
N ASN A 171 -3.57 -10.68 -0.41
CA ASN A 171 -3.90 -11.52 0.74
C ASN A 171 -3.60 -10.86 2.10
N PHE A 172 -3.14 -9.60 2.17
CA PHE A 172 -2.70 -8.98 3.44
C PHE A 172 -3.80 -8.93 4.51
N ARG A 173 -5.07 -9.10 4.14
CA ARG A 173 -6.22 -9.14 5.04
C ARG A 173 -6.47 -10.53 5.64
N ASP A 174 -5.78 -11.56 5.15
CA ASP A 174 -5.85 -12.91 5.71
C ASP A 174 -5.19 -12.90 7.11
N PRO A 175 -5.90 -13.33 8.17
CA PRO A 175 -5.33 -13.47 9.49
C PRO A 175 -4.04 -14.30 9.53
N ALA A 176 -3.85 -15.25 8.61
CA ALA A 176 -2.63 -16.04 8.48
C ALA A 176 -1.40 -15.20 8.06
N ILE A 177 -1.61 -14.05 7.42
CA ILE A 177 -0.55 -13.15 6.94
C ILE A 177 -0.34 -11.97 7.90
N ALA A 178 -1.32 -11.65 8.76
CA ALA A 178 -1.26 -10.49 9.66
C ALA A 178 -0.02 -10.44 10.57
N LEU A 179 0.54 -11.60 10.92
CA LEU A 179 1.75 -11.69 11.77
C LEU A 179 3.04 -11.95 10.96
N CYS A 180 2.96 -12.03 9.63
CA CYS A 180 4.15 -12.18 8.81
C CYS A 180 5.03 -10.94 8.91
N ARG A 181 6.30 -11.13 9.28
CA ARG A 181 7.27 -10.03 9.35
C ARG A 181 7.67 -9.58 7.94
N THR A 182 7.39 -8.32 7.61
CA THR A 182 7.63 -7.74 6.27
C THR A 182 8.98 -7.02 6.16
N SER A 183 9.52 -6.48 7.25
CA SER A 183 10.85 -5.90 7.28
C SER A 183 11.48 -5.99 8.68
N ALA A 184 12.72 -5.54 8.81
CA ALA A 184 13.38 -5.43 10.12
C ALA A 184 12.85 -4.22 10.93
N CYS A 185 12.21 -3.26 10.27
CA CYS A 185 11.73 -2.03 10.89
C CYS A 185 10.44 -2.24 11.68
N PHE A 186 9.67 -3.28 11.38
CA PHE A 186 8.37 -3.55 12.01
C PHE A 186 8.26 -4.98 12.51
N ASP A 187 7.90 -5.13 13.79
CA ASP A 187 7.69 -6.43 14.44
C ASP A 187 6.20 -6.64 14.73
N PRO A 188 5.45 -7.34 13.87
CA PRO A 188 4.00 -7.47 14.02
C PRO A 188 3.59 -8.21 15.30
N GLU A 189 4.33 -9.25 15.71
CA GLU A 189 4.01 -10.01 16.92
C GLU A 189 4.25 -9.20 18.19
N TRP A 190 5.33 -8.42 18.21
CA TRP A 190 5.56 -7.49 19.32
C TRP A 190 4.52 -6.37 19.31
N TYR A 191 4.24 -5.77 18.15
CA TYR A 191 3.30 -4.66 17.99
C TYR A 191 1.91 -5.01 18.56
N MET A 192 1.38 -6.17 18.19
CA MET A 192 0.08 -6.65 18.66
C MET A 192 0.04 -6.96 20.16
N ARG A 193 1.19 -7.29 20.78
CA ARG A 193 1.29 -7.45 22.23
C ARG A 193 1.46 -6.13 22.98
N ALA A 194 2.19 -5.19 22.37
CA ALA A 194 2.47 -3.88 22.95
C ALA A 194 1.22 -2.98 22.95
N TYR A 195 0.33 -3.16 21.97
CA TYR A 195 -0.89 -2.38 21.81
C TYR A 195 -2.15 -3.26 21.79
N PRO A 196 -2.61 -3.77 22.96
CA PRO A 196 -3.78 -4.65 23.05
C PRO A 196 -5.06 -4.05 22.48
N ASP A 197 -5.26 -2.74 22.62
CA ASP A 197 -6.43 -2.04 22.07
C ASP A 197 -6.45 -2.11 20.53
N VAL A 198 -5.28 -2.01 19.90
CA VAL A 198 -5.13 -2.21 18.45
C VAL A 198 -5.40 -3.66 18.07
N ALA A 199 -4.92 -4.60 18.90
CA ALA A 199 -5.15 -6.02 18.66
C ALA A 199 -6.64 -6.40 18.74
N GLU A 200 -7.40 -5.80 19.65
CA GLU A 200 -8.84 -6.00 19.77
C GLU A 200 -9.61 -5.46 18.55
N HIS A 201 -9.17 -4.35 17.97
CA HIS A 201 -9.83 -3.68 16.85
C HIS A 201 -9.13 -3.93 15.50
N ILE A 202 -8.26 -4.94 15.42
CA ILE A 202 -7.42 -5.14 14.23
C ILE A 202 -8.23 -5.47 12.98
N SER A 203 -9.44 -6.00 13.12
CA SER A 203 -10.35 -6.25 11.99
C SER A 203 -10.73 -4.98 11.23
N GLU A 204 -10.76 -3.82 11.90
CA GLU A 204 -11.05 -2.52 11.27
C GLU A 204 -9.87 -2.08 10.40
N TRP A 205 -8.65 -2.33 10.87
CA TRP A 205 -7.42 -1.97 10.16
C TRP A 205 -6.92 -3.04 9.19
N GLN A 206 -7.46 -4.26 9.33
CA GLN A 206 -7.21 -5.48 8.58
C GLN A 206 -5.78 -6.04 8.70
N HIS A 207 -4.77 -5.22 8.99
CA HIS A 207 -3.38 -5.64 9.11
C HIS A 207 -2.57 -4.72 10.04
N PRO A 208 -1.69 -5.26 10.93
CA PRO A 208 -0.95 -4.45 11.91
C PRO A 208 -0.05 -3.39 11.29
N LEU A 209 0.65 -3.75 10.20
CA LEU A 209 1.46 -2.77 9.48
C LEU A 209 0.58 -1.67 8.84
N ARG A 210 -0.63 -2.00 8.35
CA ARG A 210 -1.54 -0.99 7.80
C ARG A 210 -2.02 -0.02 8.89
N HIS A 211 -2.29 -0.53 10.09
CA HIS A 211 -2.55 0.32 11.26
C HIS A 211 -1.35 1.23 11.55
N TYR A 212 -0.15 0.66 11.73
CA TYR A 212 1.04 1.44 12.05
C TYR A 212 1.31 2.54 11.00
N LEU A 213 1.14 2.25 9.72
CA LEU A 213 1.39 3.21 8.64
C LEU A 213 0.21 4.16 8.33
N GLY A 214 -0.97 3.89 8.86
CA GLY A 214 -2.20 4.65 8.58
C GLY A 214 -2.84 5.33 9.78
N ASN A 215 -2.31 5.13 11.00
CA ASN A 215 -2.90 5.70 12.20
C ASN A 215 -2.78 7.25 12.21
N PRO A 216 -3.73 7.98 12.80
CA PRO A 216 -3.70 9.45 12.81
C PRO A 216 -2.85 10.05 13.95
N ALA A 217 -2.13 9.25 14.75
CA ALA A 217 -1.47 9.67 15.98
C ALA A 217 0.06 9.45 15.92
N PRO A 218 0.82 10.34 15.26
CA PRO A 218 2.27 10.25 15.19
C PRO A 218 2.92 10.16 16.58
N GLY A 219 3.87 9.25 16.77
CA GLY A 219 4.57 9.05 18.04
C GLY A 219 3.80 8.28 19.10
N ALA A 220 2.56 7.84 18.83
CA ALA A 220 1.76 7.04 19.75
C ALA A 220 2.11 5.54 19.68
N PHE A 221 2.61 5.08 18.53
CA PHE A 221 2.90 3.68 18.28
C PHE A 221 4.34 3.53 17.80
N ASP A 222 5.11 2.72 18.50
CA ASP A 222 6.44 2.32 18.09
C ASP A 222 6.32 1.06 17.21
N PRO A 223 7.15 0.88 16.17
CA PRO A 223 7.03 -0.25 15.25
C PRO A 223 7.69 -1.53 15.76
N ASN A 224 8.60 -1.42 16.72
CA ASN A 224 9.39 -2.52 17.27
C ASN A 224 9.93 -2.13 18.66
N PRO A 225 10.40 -3.07 19.50
CA PRO A 225 10.83 -2.77 20.87
C PRO A 225 12.12 -1.95 21.00
N PHE A 226 12.84 -1.74 19.90
CA PHE A 226 14.15 -1.10 19.87
C PHE A 226 14.14 0.31 19.30
N PHE A 227 12.99 0.76 18.79
CA PHE A 227 12.83 2.09 18.21
C PHE A 227 11.69 2.83 18.90
N SER A 228 11.94 4.07 19.33
CA SER A 228 10.90 4.94 19.87
C SER A 228 10.74 6.16 18.98
N GLU A 229 9.56 6.32 18.37
CA GLU A 229 9.24 7.45 17.50
C GLU A 229 9.33 8.76 18.26
N ARG A 230 8.79 8.78 19.48
CA ARG A 230 8.80 9.97 20.32
C ARG A 230 10.22 10.40 20.67
N PHE A 231 11.08 9.45 21.04
CA PHE A 231 12.48 9.75 21.30
C PHE A 231 13.18 10.26 20.04
N TYR A 232 12.97 9.59 18.90
CA TYR A 232 13.59 9.96 17.63
C TYR A 232 13.19 11.37 17.17
N ALA A 233 11.91 11.73 17.26
CA ALA A 233 11.42 13.07 16.92
C ALA A 233 11.97 14.16 17.86
N GLN A 234 12.22 13.84 19.14
CA GLN A 234 12.82 14.76 20.09
C GLN A 234 14.31 15.00 19.81
N THR A 235 15.04 13.98 19.35
CA THR A 235 16.48 14.08 19.06
C THR A 235 16.80 14.57 17.66
N ASN A 236 15.84 14.51 16.73
CA ASN A 236 15.97 14.97 15.35
C ASN A 236 14.84 15.98 15.04
N PRO A 237 14.96 17.24 15.51
CA PRO A 237 13.89 18.23 15.40
C PRO A 237 13.57 18.63 13.95
N ASP A 238 14.53 18.45 13.04
CA ASP A 238 14.37 18.60 11.59
C ASP A 238 13.34 17.62 11.00
N VAL A 239 13.08 16.51 11.69
CA VAL A 239 12.05 15.51 11.33
C VAL A 239 10.67 15.85 11.90
N SER A 240 10.58 16.81 12.83
CA SER A 240 9.38 17.09 13.63
C SER A 240 8.41 18.12 13.03
N THR A 241 8.64 18.59 11.79
CA THR A 241 7.67 19.46 11.12
C THR A 241 6.40 18.69 10.76
N PRO A 242 5.21 19.18 11.17
CA PRO A 242 3.97 18.43 11.00
C PRO A 242 3.50 18.54 9.55
N MET A 243 3.81 17.52 8.73
CA MET A 243 2.99 17.12 7.60
C MET A 243 3.16 15.61 7.37
N SER A 244 2.21 14.85 7.93
CA SER A 244 1.93 13.44 7.66
C SER A 244 3.03 12.41 7.97
N ILE A 245 2.62 11.18 8.31
CA ILE A 245 3.49 10.02 8.57
C ILE A 245 4.50 9.75 7.43
N SER A 246 4.20 10.21 6.21
CA SER A 246 5.12 10.25 5.07
C SER A 246 6.48 10.88 5.44
N CYS A 247 6.51 12.04 6.11
CA CYS A 247 7.77 12.72 6.44
C CYS A 247 8.62 12.05 7.53
N VAL A 248 8.00 11.25 8.40
CA VAL A 248 8.77 10.46 9.39
C VAL A 248 9.48 9.30 8.69
N MET A 249 8.86 8.71 7.66
CA MET A 249 9.53 7.73 6.80
C MET A 249 10.65 8.35 5.97
N ASP A 250 10.42 9.55 5.41
CA ASP A 250 11.40 10.26 4.58
C ASP A 250 12.73 10.50 5.33
N ASN A 251 12.67 10.78 6.65
CA ASN A 251 13.85 11.05 7.47
C ASN A 251 14.50 9.81 8.12
N MET A 252 13.75 8.74 8.38
CA MET A 252 14.37 7.43 8.68
C MET A 252 15.27 6.96 7.50
N ASN A 253 14.94 7.40 6.29
CA ASN A 253 15.62 7.08 5.05
C ASN A 253 16.99 7.78 4.87
N THR A 254 17.25 8.88 5.59
CA THR A 254 18.51 9.64 5.55
C THR A 254 19.48 9.18 6.64
N ASP A 255 18.97 8.81 7.84
CA ASP A 255 19.81 8.48 9.00
C ASP A 255 20.38 7.05 9.04
N VAL A 256 19.69 6.06 8.45
CA VAL A 256 20.22 4.69 8.35
C VAL A 256 21.54 4.64 7.57
N HIS A 257 21.76 5.61 6.68
CA HIS A 257 22.99 5.73 5.87
C HIS A 257 24.09 6.59 6.52
N ALA A 258 23.81 7.34 7.59
CA ALA A 258 24.82 8.10 8.32
C ALA A 258 25.63 7.24 9.30
N ARG A 259 25.27 5.96 9.49
CA ARG A 259 25.89 5.05 10.48
C ARG A 259 26.42 3.73 9.89
N THR A 260 26.64 3.64 8.58
CA THR A 260 27.42 2.56 7.93
C THR A 260 28.72 3.10 7.38
#